data_AF-A0A7X7X8K3-F1
#
_entry.id   AF-A0A7X7X8K3-F1
#
_cell.length_a   1.000
_cell.length_b   1.000
_cell.length_c   1.000
_cell.angle_alpha   90.00
_cell.angle_beta   90.00
_cell.angle_gamma   90.00
#
_symmetry.space_group_name_H-M   'P 1'
#
loop_
_entity.id
_entity.type
_entity.pdbx_description
1 polymer ?
#
loop_
_entity_poly.entity_id
_entity_poly.type
_entity_poly.pdbx_seq_one_letter_code
_entity_poly.pdbx_strand_id
1 'polypeptide(L)'
;MNPGELNCRCILLKETQVPDDQGGYETIYMTRATVWAKLMAVTAKTVDQYEQLTPEILHRIIIRYRRDVAVSDRIQYGGRIFEQIGPPVDVEEKHAFLRLECREVVADAAGN
;
A
#
# COMPACT_ATOMS: atom_id res chain seq x y z
N MET A 1 7.17 19.43 -0.38
CA MET A 1 6.87 18.63 -1.58
C MET A 1 6.03 19.47 -2.54
N ASN A 2 6.30 19.44 -3.85
CA ASN A 2 5.53 20.22 -4.83
C ASN A 2 4.25 19.46 -5.25
N PRO A 3 3.06 20.10 -5.30
CA PRO A 3 1.81 19.44 -5.69
C PRO A 3 1.82 18.82 -7.10
N GLY A 4 2.63 19.37 -8.01
CA GLY A 4 2.79 18.86 -9.38
C GLY A 4 3.59 17.56 -9.50
N GLU A 5 4.10 17.01 -8.39
CA GLU A 5 4.88 15.77 -8.42
C GLU A 5 4.01 14.51 -8.47
N LEU A 6 2.70 14.60 -8.21
CA LEU A 6 1.76 13.49 -8.35
C LEU A 6 1.48 13.26 -9.85
N ASN A 7 1.97 12.16 -10.40
CA ASN A 7 2.07 11.93 -11.84
C ASN A 7 1.24 10.74 -12.34
N CYS A 8 0.59 10.00 -11.46
CA CYS A 8 -0.19 8.83 -11.83
C CYS A 8 -1.50 8.72 -11.03
N ARG A 9 -2.42 7.86 -11.49
CA ARG A 9 -3.68 7.54 -10.80
C ARG A 9 -3.60 6.14 -10.22
N CYS A 10 -3.96 6.01 -8.94
CA CYS A 10 -4.07 4.73 -8.25
C CYS A 10 -5.46 4.58 -7.62
N ILE A 11 -5.84 3.34 -7.34
CA ILE A 11 -7.08 3.02 -6.65
C ILE A 11 -6.71 2.68 -5.20
N LEU A 12 -7.33 3.36 -4.25
CA LEU A 12 -7.28 3.03 -2.85
C LEU A 12 -8.35 1.97 -2.58
N LEU A 13 -7.93 0.83 -2.02
CA LEU A 13 -8.77 -0.31 -1.72
C LEU A 13 -8.95 -0.42 -0.21
N LYS A 14 -10.20 -0.37 0.24
CA LYS A 14 -10.55 -0.53 1.64
C LYS A 14 -10.66 -2.01 2.00
N GLU A 15 -9.98 -2.41 3.06
CA GLU A 15 -10.21 -3.72 3.67
C GLU A 15 -11.59 -3.78 4.33
N THR A 16 -12.37 -4.81 4.01
CA THR A 16 -13.71 -5.05 4.55
C THR A 16 -13.85 -6.51 4.93
N GLN A 17 -14.36 -6.78 6.12
CA GLN A 17 -14.68 -8.14 6.56
C GLN A 17 -16.14 -8.44 6.26
N VAL A 18 -16.39 -9.56 5.59
CA VAL A 18 -17.73 -10.06 5.25
C VAL A 18 -17.93 -11.41 5.92
N PRO A 19 -19.08 -11.68 6.57
CA PRO A 19 -19.35 -12.99 7.16
C PRO A 19 -19.28 -14.11 6.11
N ASP A 20 -18.62 -15.22 6.44
CA ASP A 20 -18.37 -16.35 5.52
C ASP A 20 -19.43 -17.47 5.59
N ASP A 21 -20.58 -17.20 6.23
CA ASP A 21 -21.68 -18.15 6.49
C ASP A 21 -21.29 -19.41 7.29
N GLN A 22 -20.07 -19.46 7.82
CA GLN A 22 -19.54 -20.57 8.63
C GLN A 22 -19.08 -20.11 10.03
N GLY A 23 -19.46 -18.89 10.41
CA GLY A 23 -19.12 -18.28 11.71
C GLY A 23 -17.77 -17.56 11.73
N GLY A 24 -17.11 -17.43 10.58
CA GLY A 24 -15.91 -16.62 10.38
C GLY A 24 -16.16 -15.36 9.55
N TYR A 25 -15.07 -14.75 9.09
CA TYR A 25 -15.07 -13.58 8.23
C TYR A 25 -14.08 -13.78 7.09
N GLU A 26 -14.50 -13.42 5.88
CA GLU A 26 -13.65 -13.28 4.72
C GLU A 26 -13.20 -11.82 4.57
N THR A 27 -11.91 -11.62 4.31
CA THR A 27 -11.36 -10.30 4.02
C THR A 27 -11.47 -10.01 2.52
N ILE A 28 -12.27 -9.00 2.18
CA ILE A 28 -12.38 -8.48 0.82
C ILE A 28 -11.82 -7.06 0.73
N TYR A 29 -11.38 -6.69 -0.47
CA TYR A 29 -10.87 -5.34 -0.74
C TYR A 29 -11.81 -4.63 -1.72
N MET A 30 -12.47 -3.59 -1.24
CA MET A 30 -13.43 -2.81 -2.05
C MET A 30 -12.82 -1.48 -2.49
N THR A 31 -13.17 -1.01 -3.69
CA THR A 31 -12.72 0.31 -4.16
C THR A 31 -13.25 1.42 -3.27
N ARG A 32 -12.35 2.18 -2.65
CA ARG A 32 -12.68 3.36 -1.85
C ARG A 32 -12.65 4.63 -2.68
N ALA A 33 -11.57 4.86 -3.43
CA ALA A 33 -11.40 6.06 -4.23
C ALA A 33 -10.27 5.92 -5.26
N THR A 34 -10.38 6.63 -6.39
CA THR A 34 -9.26 6.83 -7.32
C THR A 34 -8.54 8.14 -6.98
N VAL A 35 -7.24 8.09 -6.71
CA VAL A 35 -6.43 9.22 -6.24
C VAL A 35 -5.25 9.50 -7.15
N TRP A 36 -4.78 10.75 -7.15
CA TRP A 36 -3.47 11.09 -7.69
C TRP A 36 -2.37 10.62 -6.74
N ALA A 37 -1.32 10.04 -7.31
CA ALA A 37 -0.20 9.48 -6.56
C ALA A 37 1.15 9.74 -7.25
N LYS A 38 2.22 9.57 -6.49
CA LYS A 38 3.60 9.41 -6.96
C LYS A 38 4.13 8.10 -6.38
N LEU A 39 4.51 7.17 -7.26
CA LEU A 39 5.12 5.90 -6.87
C LEU A 39 6.63 5.97 -7.06
N MET A 40 7.38 5.52 -6.06
CA MET A 40 8.83 5.43 -6.09
C MET A 40 9.25 4.06 -5.56
N ALA A 41 10.03 3.30 -6.33
CA ALA A 41 10.66 2.10 -5.81
C ALA A 41 11.80 2.50 -4.87
N VAL A 42 11.85 1.86 -3.71
CA VAL A 42 12.87 2.04 -2.69
C VAL A 42 13.43 0.66 -2.38
N THR A 43 14.67 0.41 -2.76
CA THR A 43 15.33 -0.85 -2.40
C THR A 43 15.63 -0.84 -0.91
N ALA A 44 15.06 -1.80 -0.17
CA ALA A 44 15.43 -2.06 1.21
C ALA A 44 16.31 -3.32 1.26
N LYS A 45 17.33 -3.27 2.12
CA LYS A 45 18.08 -4.47 2.52
C LYS A 45 17.56 -4.86 3.89
N THR A 46 16.83 -5.96 3.97
CA THR A 46 16.33 -6.51 5.22
C THR A 46 17.28 -7.63 5.65
N VAL A 47 17.75 -7.57 6.90
CA VAL A 47 18.52 -8.65 7.54
C VAL A 47 17.51 -9.48 8.31
N ASP A 48 17.31 -10.74 7.89
CA ASP A 48 16.45 -11.66 8.62
C ASP A 48 17.16 -12.27 9.85
N GLN A 49 16.41 -12.87 10.78
CA GLN A 49 16.93 -13.51 12.00
C GLN A 49 17.94 -14.64 11.73
N TYR A 50 17.97 -15.17 10.50
CA TYR A 50 18.91 -16.19 10.04
C TYR A 50 20.12 -15.64 9.27
N GLU A 51 20.42 -14.34 9.40
CA GLU A 51 21.51 -13.64 8.69
C GLU A 51 21.41 -13.66 7.15
N GLN A 52 20.27 -14.07 6.60
CA GLN A 52 20.04 -14.04 5.17
C GLN A 52 19.61 -12.63 4.74
N LEU A 53 20.46 -11.98 3.95
CA LEU A 53 20.15 -10.71 3.30
C LEU A 53 19.18 -10.97 2.15
N THR A 54 17.90 -10.68 2.38
CA THR A 54 16.91 -10.70 1.30
C THR A 54 16.72 -9.27 0.80
N PRO A 55 17.09 -8.95 -0.45
CA PRO A 55 16.75 -7.67 -1.04
C PRO A 55 15.23 -7.62 -1.26
N GLU A 56 14.54 -6.75 -0.52
CA GLU A 56 13.12 -6.51 -0.69
C GLU A 56 12.91 -5.17 -1.40
N ILE A 57 12.14 -5.17 -2.49
CA ILE A 57 11.77 -3.93 -3.17
C ILE A 57 10.54 -3.35 -2.47
N LEU A 58 10.77 -2.32 -1.68
CA LEU A 58 9.70 -1.51 -1.11
C LEU A 58 9.29 -0.42 -2.10
N HIS A 59 8.12 0.14 -1.86
CA HIS A 59 7.53 1.18 -2.67
C HIS A 59 7.05 2.29 -1.75
N ARG A 60 7.54 3.49 -1.99
CA ARG A 60 7.02 4.71 -1.37
C ARG A 60 5.97 5.30 -2.28
N ILE A 61 4.74 5.31 -1.79
CA ILE A 61 3.59 5.89 -2.48
C ILE A 61 3.19 7.16 -1.76
N ILE A 62 3.20 8.29 -2.48
CA ILE A 62 2.75 9.57 -1.95
C ILE A 62 1.41 9.92 -2.57
N ILE A 63 0.44 10.28 -1.74
CA ILE A 63 -0.88 10.77 -2.14
C ILE A 63 -1.21 12.07 -1.42
N ARG A 64 -2.26 12.77 -1.84
CA ARG A 64 -2.80 13.89 -1.06
C ARG A 64 -3.30 13.40 0.30
N TYR A 65 -3.17 14.27 1.31
CA TYR A 65 -3.62 13.96 2.66
C TYR A 65 -5.10 13.56 2.71
N ARG A 66 -5.41 12.56 3.53
CA ARG A 66 -6.76 12.07 3.80
C ARG A 66 -6.80 11.27 5.10
N ARG A 67 -7.89 11.35 5.86
CA ARG A 67 -8.00 10.69 7.18
C ARG A 67 -8.51 9.25 7.12
N ASP A 68 -8.98 8.82 5.96
CA ASP A 68 -9.73 7.59 5.78
C ASP A 68 -8.88 6.46 5.18
N VAL A 69 -7.55 6.57 5.20
CA VAL A 69 -6.63 5.48 4.81
C VAL A 69 -6.23 4.73 6.07
N ALA A 70 -6.55 3.44 6.13
CA ALA A 70 -6.09 2.54 7.19
C ALA A 70 -4.79 1.84 6.77
N VAL A 71 -4.00 1.33 7.73
CA VAL A 71 -2.80 0.52 7.43
C VAL A 71 -3.15 -0.79 6.70
N SER A 72 -4.32 -1.35 6.93
CA SER A 72 -4.77 -2.56 6.22
C SER A 72 -5.32 -2.27 4.82
N ASP A 73 -5.53 -1.00 4.45
CA ASP A 73 -5.94 -0.66 3.09
C ASP A 73 -4.81 -0.96 2.09
N ARG A 74 -5.21 -1.33 0.87
CA ARG A 74 -4.30 -1.63 -0.23
C ARG A 74 -4.33 -0.54 -1.29
N ILE A 75 -3.26 -0.47 -2.08
CA ILE A 75 -3.15 0.45 -3.21
C ILE A 75 -3.04 -0.39 -4.48
N GLN A 76 -3.86 -0.08 -5.48
CA GLN A 76 -3.78 -0.69 -6.80
C GLN A 76 -3.29 0.33 -7.83
N TYR A 77 -2.31 -0.07 -8.63
CA TYR A 77 -1.80 0.70 -9.76
C TYR A 77 -1.69 -0.20 -10.99
N GLY A 78 -2.59 -0.01 -11.96
CA GLY A 78 -2.75 -0.94 -13.07
C GLY A 78 -3.11 -2.34 -12.57
N GLY A 79 -2.32 -3.35 -12.94
CA GLY A 79 -2.45 -4.73 -12.46
C GLY A 79 -1.66 -5.06 -11.19
N ARG A 80 -0.97 -4.09 -10.59
CA ARG A 80 -0.12 -4.28 -9.40
C ARG A 80 -0.88 -3.90 -8.14
N ILE A 81 -0.73 -4.71 -7.09
CA ILE A 81 -1.30 -4.47 -5.76
C ILE A 81 -0.18 -4.23 -4.76
N PHE A 82 -0.36 -3.23 -3.92
CA PHE A 82 0.58 -2.87 -2.86
C PHE A 82 -0.14 -2.89 -1.52
N GLU A 83 0.50 -3.47 -0.52
CA GLU A 83 0.05 -3.45 0.85
C GLU A 83 1.01 -2.63 1.71
N GLN A 84 0.44 -1.90 2.68
CA GLN A 84 1.24 -1.04 3.53
C GLN A 84 1.99 -1.87 4.57
N ILE A 85 3.27 -1.58 4.76
CA ILE A 85 4.11 -2.23 5.78
C ILE A 85 4.11 -1.48 7.11
N GLY A 86 3.40 -0.36 7.17
CA GLY A 86 3.27 0.51 8.34
C GLY A 86 2.16 1.54 8.13
N PRO A 87 1.77 2.27 9.19
CA PRO A 87 0.69 3.24 9.10
C PRO A 87 1.00 4.39 8.13
N PRO A 88 -0.02 5.00 7.50
CA PRO A 88 0.16 6.22 6.72
C PRO A 88 0.82 7.32 7.55
N VAL A 89 1.82 7.97 6.97
CA VAL A 89 2.56 9.06 7.62
C VAL A 89 2.12 10.40 7.05
N ASP A 90 1.66 11.32 7.91
CA ASP A 90 1.48 12.73 7.53
C ASP A 90 2.85 13.37 7.31
N VAL A 91 3.10 13.82 6.08
CA VAL A 91 4.39 14.36 5.72
C VAL A 91 4.58 15.72 6.38
N GLU A 92 5.51 15.78 7.33
CA GLU A 92 5.85 16.99 8.11
C GLU A 92 4.68 17.54 8.95
N GLU A 93 3.63 16.73 9.22
CA GLU A 93 2.41 17.14 9.94
C GLU A 93 1.67 18.35 9.29
N LYS A 94 1.89 18.56 7.99
CA LYS A 94 1.31 19.69 7.24
C LYS A 94 -0.08 19.40 6.71
N HIS A 95 -0.58 18.16 6.86
CA HIS A 95 -1.88 17.73 6.33
C HIS A 95 -2.02 17.96 4.83
N ALA A 96 -0.89 17.90 4.10
CA ALA A 96 -0.85 18.12 2.65
C ALA A 96 -0.72 16.81 1.88
N PHE A 97 0.12 15.90 2.38
CA PHE A 97 0.40 14.62 1.75
C PHE A 97 0.45 13.50 2.79
N LEU A 98 0.06 12.31 2.36
CA LEU A 98 0.35 11.07 3.07
C LEU A 98 1.44 10.31 2.34
N ARG A 99 2.37 9.77 3.13
CA ARG A 99 3.36 8.80 2.68
C ARG A 99 2.96 7.42 3.16
N LEU A 100 2.87 6.50 2.20
CA LEU A 100 2.61 5.09 2.42
C LEU A 100 3.89 4.34 2.05
N GLU A 101 4.47 3.63 3.00
CA GLU A 101 5.51 2.65 2.71
C GLU A 101 4.80 1.32 2.45
N CYS A 102 5.05 0.73 1.30
CA CYS A 102 4.35 -0.45 0.84
C CYS A 102 5.32 -1.50 0.31
N ARG A 103 4.90 -2.76 0.34
CA ARG A 103 5.48 -3.81 -0.47
C ARG A 103 4.49 -4.21 -1.55
N GLU A 104 5.02 -4.69 -2.67
CA GLU A 104 4.18 -5.22 -3.73
C GLU A 104 3.72 -6.63 -3.36
N VAL A 105 2.42 -6.89 -3.48
CA VAL A 105 1.86 -8.23 -3.36
C VAL A 105 2.17 -8.95 -4.66
N VAL A 106 3.26 -9.70 -4.66
CA VAL A 106 3.55 -10.65 -5.73
C VAL A 106 2.61 -11.83 -5.49
N ALA A 107 1.70 -12.08 -6.43
CA ALA A 107 1.00 -13.36 -6.44
C ALA A 107 2.08 -14.42 -6.60
N ASP A 108 2.32 -15.19 -5.54
CA ASP A 108 3.19 -16.35 -5.63
C ASP A 108 2.59 -17.21 -6.75
N ALA A 109 3.41 -17.59 -7.72
CA ALA A 109 3.00 -18.55 -8.74
C ALA A 109 2.94 -19.94 -8.10
N ALA A 110 2.10 -20.10 -7.08
CA ALA A 110 1.77 -21.37 -6.46
C ALA A 110 0.80 -22.09 -7.40
N GLY A 111 1.36 -22.88 -8.31
CA GLY A 111 0.59 -23.81 -9.12
C GLY A 111 1.29 -24.24 -10.41
N ASN A 112 2.25 -25.16 -10.30
CA ASN A 112 2.34 -26.27 -11.24
C ASN A 112 2.74 -27.55 -10.51
#